data_AF-A0A4R3Q5N5-F1
#
_entry.id   AF-A0A4R3Q5N5-F1
#
_cell.length_a   1.000
_cell.length_b   1.000
_cell.length_c   1.000
_cell.angle_alpha   90.00
_cell.angle_beta   90.00
_cell.angle_gamma   90.00
#
_symmetry.space_group_name_H-M   'P 1'
#
loop_
_entity.id
_entity.type
_entity.pdbx_description
1 polymer ?
#
loop_
_entity_poly.entity_id
_entity_poly.type
_entity_poly.pdbx_seq_one_letter_code
_entity_poly.pdbx_strand_id
1 'polypeptide(L)'
;MSVTIYVPRDAAALALGAEKVAEAVTQEIAARGIDAKIMRNGSRGMFWLEPLVEVEVSGKRIGYGPVKAKDVAALFDVGFASGSEHALCLGEVEGLPFLKEQTRLTFARCGIVDPLSLEDYEAHGGLAGLHRAVAMAPADVVKEVTDSGLRGRGGAGFPTGIKWKTVLDAAGDRKYIVCNADEGDSGTFADRMIMEGDPFVLIEGMAIAGLATRATKGFIYIRSEYPHAIATMTEAVEIARRACILGASVLDSGRAFDIEVRTGAGAYVCGEETSLLNSLEGKRGVVRAKPPLPAHKGLFGCPTVINNVISLASVPIILDKGSAFYRDFGMGRSRGTIPLQIAGNVKHGGLYETAFGLSLGDIVDKIGGGTATGRPVKAVQVGGPLGAYFPRALFDTPFDYESFAAKDGLIGHAGIVVFDDTADMLKQARFAMEFCAVESCGKCTPCRIGSTRGVETADKIARGIEPEKNRALLADLCNTMKFGSLCALGGFTPYPVMSAMTHFPDDFAPVPFIEAAE
;
A
#
# COMPACT_ATOMS: atom_id res chain seq x y z
N MET A 1 12.87 35.44 -9.26
CA MET A 1 13.06 33.98 -9.18
C MET A 1 12.02 33.38 -10.10
N SER A 2 12.40 32.35 -10.86
CA SER A 2 11.45 31.60 -11.70
C SER A 2 10.38 30.96 -10.81
N VAL A 3 9.11 31.04 -11.21
CA VAL A 3 7.99 30.45 -10.45
C VAL A 3 8.02 28.93 -10.60
N THR A 4 7.91 28.18 -9.50
CA THR A 4 7.76 26.72 -9.57
C THR A 4 6.28 26.34 -9.55
N ILE A 5 5.82 25.63 -10.58
CA ILE A 5 4.48 25.04 -10.66
C ILE A 5 4.62 23.52 -10.57
N TYR A 6 3.85 22.89 -9.70
CA TYR A 6 3.88 21.46 -9.45
C TYR A 6 2.66 20.81 -10.08
N VAL A 7 2.87 19.78 -10.90
CA VAL A 7 1.80 18.97 -11.50
C VAL A 7 2.12 17.50 -11.28
N PRO A 8 1.32 16.78 -10.48
CA PRO A 8 1.65 15.40 -10.11
C PRO A 8 1.82 14.46 -11.30
N ARG A 9 2.70 13.47 -11.14
CA ARG A 9 2.95 12.38 -12.09
C ARG A 9 2.60 10.98 -11.56
N ASP A 10 2.00 10.91 -10.37
CA ASP A 10 1.46 9.67 -9.82
C ASP A 10 0.36 9.10 -10.73
N ALA A 11 0.27 7.78 -10.85
CA ALA A 11 -0.68 7.12 -11.73
C ALA A 11 -2.14 7.53 -11.46
N ALA A 12 -2.53 7.81 -10.22
CA ALA A 12 -3.88 8.30 -9.91
C ALA A 12 -4.13 9.69 -10.48
N ALA A 13 -3.16 10.60 -10.40
CA ALA A 13 -3.25 11.93 -11.01
C ALA A 13 -3.25 11.85 -12.54
N LEU A 14 -2.38 10.99 -13.12
CA LEU A 14 -2.34 10.75 -14.56
C LEU A 14 -3.68 10.21 -15.08
N ALA A 15 -4.29 9.26 -14.36
CA ALA A 15 -5.61 8.72 -14.70
C ALA A 15 -6.71 9.79 -14.69
N LEU A 16 -6.56 10.83 -13.86
CA LEU A 16 -7.47 11.98 -13.77
C LEU A 16 -7.09 13.13 -14.72
N GLY A 17 -6.09 12.93 -15.58
CA GLY A 17 -5.74 13.87 -16.66
C GLY A 17 -4.59 14.82 -16.35
N ALA A 18 -3.75 14.53 -15.36
CA ALA A 18 -2.63 15.40 -14.99
C ALA A 18 -1.63 15.66 -16.14
N GLU A 19 -1.45 14.73 -17.08
CA GLU A 19 -0.59 14.97 -18.24
C GLU A 19 -1.14 16.08 -19.14
N LYS A 20 -2.46 16.06 -19.40
CA LYS A 20 -3.13 17.12 -20.16
C LYS A 20 -3.06 18.47 -19.44
N VAL A 21 -3.08 18.45 -18.10
CA VAL A 21 -2.90 19.67 -17.29
C VAL A 21 -1.46 20.18 -17.42
N ALA A 22 -0.45 19.32 -17.31
CA ALA A 22 0.96 19.71 -17.48
C ALA A 22 1.23 20.29 -18.89
N GLU A 23 0.68 19.67 -19.94
CA GLU A 23 0.75 20.18 -21.32
C GLU A 23 0.09 21.56 -21.46
N ALA A 24 -1.12 21.74 -20.91
CA ALA A 24 -1.82 23.02 -20.94
C ALA A 24 -1.07 24.11 -20.15
N VAL A 25 -0.49 23.77 -18.99
CA VAL A 25 0.34 24.70 -18.21
C VAL A 25 1.57 25.12 -19.02
N THR A 26 2.24 24.16 -19.68
CA THR A 26 3.40 24.45 -20.54
C THR A 26 3.04 25.42 -21.67
N GLN A 27 1.89 25.21 -22.31
CA GLN A 27 1.40 26.07 -23.39
C GLN A 27 1.12 27.49 -22.90
N GLU A 28 0.46 27.65 -21.75
CA GLU A 28 0.17 28.98 -21.18
C GLU A 28 1.43 29.72 -20.71
N ILE A 29 2.41 29.03 -20.13
CA ILE A 29 3.72 29.62 -19.78
C ILE A 29 4.38 30.21 -21.04
N ALA A 30 4.41 29.43 -22.13
CA ALA A 30 5.01 29.86 -23.39
C ALA A 30 4.23 30.99 -24.05
N ALA A 31 2.89 30.90 -24.11
CA ALA A 31 2.03 31.89 -24.74
C ALA A 31 2.07 33.26 -24.04
N ARG A 32 2.25 33.26 -22.71
CA ARG A 32 2.27 34.48 -21.88
C ARG A 32 3.69 34.98 -21.56
N GLY A 33 4.72 34.24 -21.96
CA GLY A 33 6.12 34.61 -21.69
C GLY A 33 6.47 34.65 -20.21
N ILE A 34 5.90 33.74 -19.40
CA ILE A 34 6.11 33.69 -17.96
C ILE A 34 7.41 32.94 -17.65
N ASP A 35 8.25 33.48 -16.76
CA ASP A 35 9.41 32.75 -16.22
C ASP A 35 8.92 31.77 -15.13
N ALA A 36 8.58 30.55 -15.56
CA ALA A 36 8.15 29.47 -14.68
C ALA A 36 8.72 28.11 -15.12
N LYS A 37 8.95 27.24 -14.15
CA LYS A 37 9.31 25.83 -14.33
C LYS A 37 8.20 24.92 -13.85
N ILE A 38 8.01 23.80 -14.55
CA ILE A 38 7.09 22.75 -14.13
C ILE A 38 7.89 21.66 -13.44
N MET A 39 7.52 21.34 -12.20
CA MET A 39 8.01 20.17 -11.48
C MET A 39 6.96 19.07 -11.51
N ARG A 40 7.37 17.86 -11.89
CA ARG A 40 6.49 16.68 -11.94
C ARG A 40 6.65 15.88 -10.64
N ASN A 41 6.03 16.37 -9.56
CA ASN A 41 6.08 15.75 -8.24
C ASN A 41 5.24 14.47 -8.12
N GLY A 42 5.42 13.72 -7.03
CA GLY A 42 4.47 12.66 -6.64
C GLY A 42 3.07 13.22 -6.28
N SER A 43 2.14 12.35 -5.90
CA SER A 43 0.85 12.80 -5.33
C SER A 43 0.97 13.10 -3.83
N ARG A 44 0.22 14.11 -3.36
CA ARG A 44 0.01 14.35 -1.93
C ARG A 44 -0.87 13.28 -1.27
N GLY A 45 -1.57 12.45 -2.05
CA GLY A 45 -2.46 11.40 -1.55
C GLY A 45 -3.88 11.86 -1.22
N MET A 46 -4.31 13.03 -1.71
CA MET A 46 -5.69 13.51 -1.59
C MET A 46 -6.42 13.33 -2.93
N PHE A 47 -6.78 12.09 -3.27
CA PHE A 47 -7.17 11.76 -4.65
C PHE A 47 -8.45 12.46 -5.14
N TRP A 48 -9.34 12.93 -4.26
CA TRP A 48 -10.50 13.74 -4.67
C TRP A 48 -10.14 15.15 -5.15
N LEU A 49 -8.90 15.60 -4.90
CA LEU A 49 -8.36 16.87 -5.38
C LEU A 49 -7.41 16.72 -6.58
N GLU A 50 -7.11 15.49 -7.00
CA GLU A 50 -6.23 15.25 -8.14
C GLU A 50 -6.95 15.53 -9.48
N PRO A 51 -6.30 16.13 -10.49
CA PRO A 51 -4.94 16.70 -10.46
C PRO A 51 -4.85 17.94 -9.56
N LEU A 52 -3.98 17.86 -8.54
CA LEU A 52 -3.73 18.94 -7.58
C LEU A 52 -2.52 19.75 -8.07
N VAL A 53 -2.78 20.90 -8.69
CA VAL A 53 -1.72 21.81 -9.13
C VAL A 53 -1.29 22.66 -7.94
N GLU A 54 0.01 22.76 -7.69
CA GLU A 54 0.54 23.65 -6.64
C GLU A 54 1.46 24.70 -7.25
N VAL A 55 1.60 25.84 -6.59
CA VAL A 55 2.54 26.89 -6.95
C VAL A 55 3.27 27.39 -5.72
N GLU A 56 4.58 27.60 -5.86
CA GLU A 56 5.41 28.14 -4.78
C GLU A 56 5.28 29.67 -4.71
N VAL A 57 4.82 30.17 -3.55
CA VAL A 57 4.67 31.59 -3.26
C VAL A 57 5.23 31.85 -1.87
N SER A 58 6.29 32.68 -1.79
CA SER A 58 6.93 33.07 -0.52
C SER A 58 7.29 31.88 0.39
N GLY A 59 7.78 30.78 -0.20
CA GLY A 59 8.18 29.57 0.52
C GLY A 59 7.04 28.64 0.95
N LYS A 60 5.81 28.92 0.50
CA LYS A 60 4.63 28.06 0.73
C LYS A 60 4.09 27.56 -0.60
N ARG A 61 3.44 26.38 -0.58
CA ARG A 61 2.75 25.83 -1.75
C ARG A 61 1.26 26.08 -1.64
N ILE A 62 0.73 26.87 -2.58
CA ILE A 62 -0.70 27.15 -2.71
C ILE A 62 -1.28 26.16 -3.72
N GLY A 63 -2.35 25.46 -3.32
CA GLY A 63 -2.94 24.37 -4.10
C GLY A 63 -4.21 24.78 -4.84
N TYR A 64 -4.42 24.17 -6.00
CA TYR A 64 -5.62 24.29 -6.83
C TYR A 64 -6.06 22.90 -7.24
N GLY A 65 -7.32 22.54 -6.99
CA GLY A 65 -7.79 21.20 -7.34
C GLY A 65 -9.30 20.98 -7.17
N PRO A 66 -9.87 19.98 -7.88
CA PRO A 66 -9.23 19.22 -8.96
C PRO A 66 -9.19 20.02 -10.27
N VAL A 67 -8.00 20.19 -10.86
CA VAL A 67 -7.79 20.98 -12.09
C VAL A 67 -7.97 20.11 -13.33
N LYS A 68 -8.77 20.57 -14.30
CA LYS A 68 -8.83 19.99 -15.65
C LYS A 68 -8.06 20.88 -16.62
N ALA A 69 -7.61 20.30 -17.73
CA ALA A 69 -6.88 21.05 -18.76
C ALA A 69 -7.62 22.31 -19.24
N LYS A 70 -8.96 22.26 -19.32
CA LYS A 70 -9.81 23.40 -19.71
C LYS A 70 -9.83 24.56 -18.69
N ASP A 71 -9.46 24.31 -17.44
CA ASP A 71 -9.48 25.29 -16.37
C ASP A 71 -8.15 26.09 -16.30
N VAL A 72 -7.10 25.60 -16.98
CA VAL A 72 -5.73 26.15 -16.88
C VAL A 72 -5.64 27.58 -17.38
N ALA A 73 -6.22 27.91 -18.54
CA ALA A 73 -6.18 29.28 -19.06
C ALA A 73 -6.82 30.29 -18.07
N ALA A 74 -7.95 29.93 -17.46
CA ALA A 74 -8.63 30.76 -16.46
C ALA A 74 -7.80 30.93 -15.18
N LEU A 75 -7.04 29.91 -14.76
CA LEU A 75 -6.08 30.04 -13.66
C LEU A 75 -4.97 31.06 -13.99
N PHE A 76 -4.41 31.02 -15.20
CA PHE A 76 -3.43 32.01 -15.64
C PHE A 76 -4.02 33.43 -15.76
N ASP A 77 -5.29 33.57 -16.15
CA ASP A 77 -5.97 34.87 -16.25
C ASP A 77 -6.09 35.58 -14.90
N VAL A 78 -6.34 34.84 -13.82
CA VAL A 78 -6.38 35.40 -12.45
C VAL A 78 -4.99 35.53 -11.81
N GLY A 79 -3.93 35.13 -12.52
CA GLY A 79 -2.58 35.17 -12.00
C GLY A 79 -2.31 34.13 -10.92
N PHE A 80 -2.84 32.90 -11.05
CA PHE A 80 -2.63 31.85 -10.03
C PHE A 80 -1.14 31.59 -9.73
N ALA A 81 -0.24 31.89 -10.67
CA ALA A 81 1.21 31.82 -10.51
C ALA A 81 1.75 32.67 -9.33
N SER A 82 0.97 33.65 -8.86
CA SER A 82 1.24 34.44 -7.65
C SER A 82 0.40 34.05 -6.44
N GLY A 83 -0.33 32.93 -6.49
CA GLY A 83 -1.19 32.46 -5.40
C GLY A 83 -2.57 33.12 -5.35
N SER A 84 -3.06 33.61 -6.48
CA SER A 84 -4.34 34.33 -6.54
C SER A 84 -5.57 33.47 -6.26
N GLU A 85 -6.61 34.09 -5.73
CA GLU A 85 -7.91 33.46 -5.49
C GLU A 85 -8.55 32.91 -6.79
N HIS A 86 -9.15 31.74 -6.69
CA HIS A 86 -9.90 31.07 -7.76
C HIS A 86 -10.91 30.10 -7.13
N ALA A 87 -11.96 29.72 -7.85
CA ALA A 87 -12.93 28.73 -7.36
C ALA A 87 -12.30 27.36 -7.01
N LEU A 88 -11.14 27.05 -7.58
CA LEU A 88 -10.36 25.85 -7.30
C LEU A 88 -9.25 26.07 -6.26
N CYS A 89 -9.03 27.30 -5.80
CA CYS A 89 -7.99 27.61 -4.83
C CYS A 89 -8.33 26.96 -3.48
N LEU A 90 -7.35 26.25 -2.92
CA LEU A 90 -7.46 25.54 -1.65
C LEU A 90 -6.65 26.22 -0.54
N GLY A 91 -5.87 27.25 -0.89
CA GLY A 91 -4.90 27.88 0.01
C GLY A 91 -3.63 27.04 0.18
N GLU A 92 -2.97 27.21 1.33
CA GLU A 92 -1.74 26.47 1.67
C GLU A 92 -2.02 24.97 1.83
N VAL A 93 -1.37 24.14 1.00
CA VAL A 93 -1.64 22.69 0.93
C VAL A 93 -1.33 21.98 2.24
N GLU A 94 -0.20 22.31 2.88
CA GLU A 94 0.18 21.78 4.21
C GLU A 94 -0.78 22.23 5.32
N GLY A 95 -1.58 23.27 5.08
CA GLY A 95 -2.60 23.77 5.98
C GLY A 95 -3.93 23.02 5.90
N LEU A 96 -4.14 22.21 4.85
CA LEU A 96 -5.37 21.46 4.65
C LEU A 96 -5.54 20.41 5.77
N PRO A 97 -6.69 20.33 6.47
CA PRO A 97 -6.85 19.45 7.62
C PRO A 97 -6.47 17.99 7.36
N PHE A 98 -6.87 17.45 6.20
CA PHE A 98 -6.54 16.07 5.83
C PHE A 98 -5.04 15.78 5.76
N LEU A 99 -4.21 16.76 5.39
CA LEU A 99 -2.76 16.60 5.32
C LEU A 99 -2.10 16.99 6.65
N LYS A 100 -2.52 18.13 7.22
CA LYS A 100 -1.97 18.71 8.46
C LYS A 100 -2.10 17.79 9.67
N GLU A 101 -3.18 17.02 9.76
CA GLU A 101 -3.47 16.14 10.90
C GLU A 101 -2.80 14.76 10.77
N GLN A 102 -2.05 14.51 9.69
CA GLN A 102 -1.29 13.27 9.52
C GLN A 102 -0.01 13.26 10.34
N THR A 103 0.46 12.05 10.64
CA THR A 103 1.81 11.80 11.15
C THR A 103 2.61 11.10 10.06
N ARG A 104 3.11 11.88 9.09
CA ARG A 104 3.88 11.35 7.95
C ARG A 104 5.33 11.08 8.32
N LEU A 105 5.63 9.84 8.73
CA LEU A 105 7.00 9.40 8.95
C LEU A 105 7.58 8.77 7.69
N THR A 106 6.84 7.83 7.08
CA THR A 106 7.27 7.13 5.87
C THR A 106 6.95 7.93 4.60
N PHE A 107 5.80 8.63 4.55
CA PHE A 107 5.36 9.42 3.39
C PHE A 107 5.78 10.89 3.45
N ALA A 108 6.79 11.22 4.26
CA ALA A 108 7.20 12.60 4.53
C ALA A 108 7.52 13.43 3.27
N ARG A 109 8.01 12.79 2.20
CA ARG A 109 8.38 13.45 0.93
C ARG A 109 7.38 13.24 -0.20
N CYS A 110 6.46 12.29 -0.09
CA CYS A 110 5.52 11.98 -1.16
C CYS A 110 4.65 13.19 -1.50
N GLY A 111 4.76 13.65 -2.75
CA GLY A 111 4.08 14.83 -3.27
C GLY A 111 4.81 16.15 -3.04
N ILE A 112 5.91 16.16 -2.29
CA ILE A 112 6.77 17.33 -2.10
C ILE A 112 7.84 17.40 -3.20
N VAL A 113 8.58 16.30 -3.37
CA VAL A 113 9.78 16.23 -4.22
C VAL A 113 9.47 15.83 -5.66
N ASP A 114 10.39 16.13 -6.59
CA ASP A 114 10.49 15.35 -7.82
C ASP A 114 10.99 13.92 -7.48
N PRO A 115 10.22 12.86 -7.77
CA PRO A 115 10.56 11.50 -7.37
C PRO A 115 11.91 10.99 -7.93
N LEU A 116 12.43 11.60 -9.01
CA LEU A 116 13.68 11.20 -9.64
C LEU A 116 14.82 12.22 -9.42
N SER A 117 14.60 13.24 -8.59
CA SER A 117 15.66 14.15 -8.13
C SER A 117 16.31 13.64 -6.86
N LEU A 118 17.55 13.16 -6.97
CA LEU A 118 18.33 12.78 -5.78
C LEU A 118 18.65 14.01 -4.90
N GLU A 119 18.84 15.17 -5.53
CA GLU A 119 19.06 16.45 -4.83
C GLU A 119 17.85 16.82 -3.96
N ASP A 120 16.63 16.67 -4.48
CA ASP A 120 15.41 16.90 -3.69
C ASP A 120 15.32 15.88 -2.55
N TYR A 121 15.63 14.62 -2.80
CA TYR A 121 15.61 13.57 -1.77
C TYR A 121 16.53 13.91 -0.60
N GLU A 122 17.79 14.26 -0.88
CA GLU A 122 18.79 14.66 0.13
C GLU A 122 18.40 15.96 0.86
N ALA A 123 17.92 16.96 0.13
CA ALA A 123 17.47 18.23 0.70
C ALA A 123 16.34 18.06 1.73
N HIS A 124 15.57 16.98 1.62
CA HIS A 124 14.48 16.62 2.54
C HIS A 124 14.87 15.46 3.49
N GLY A 125 16.16 15.36 3.82
CA GLY A 125 16.69 14.43 4.83
C GLY A 125 16.90 13.00 4.36
N GLY A 126 16.80 12.75 3.05
CA GLY A 126 17.19 11.48 2.45
C GLY A 126 18.65 11.12 2.73
N LEU A 127 18.96 9.82 2.75
CA LEU A 127 20.27 9.21 3.02
C LEU A 127 20.81 9.38 4.45
N ALA A 128 20.21 10.20 5.30
CA ALA A 128 20.65 10.36 6.69
C ALA A 128 20.68 9.02 7.44
N GLY A 129 19.65 8.18 7.24
CA GLY A 129 19.57 6.85 7.82
C GLY A 129 20.65 5.90 7.29
N LEU A 130 20.90 5.92 5.97
CA LEU A 130 21.94 5.11 5.35
C LEU A 130 23.36 5.54 5.76
N HIS A 131 23.64 6.85 5.83
CA HIS A 131 24.91 7.35 6.35
C HIS A 131 25.19 6.85 7.77
N ARG A 132 24.18 6.88 8.65
CA ARG A 132 24.30 6.32 10.01
C ARG A 132 24.51 4.81 9.96
N ALA A 133 23.71 4.07 9.20
CA ALA A 133 23.80 2.61 9.09
C ALA A 133 25.17 2.16 8.54
N VAL A 134 25.77 2.96 7.66
CA VAL A 134 27.11 2.71 7.13
C VAL A 134 28.16 2.76 8.25
N ALA A 135 28.03 3.63 9.23
CA ALA A 135 28.95 3.72 10.36
C ALA A 135 28.70 2.68 11.46
N MET A 136 27.66 1.85 11.34
CA MET A 136 27.26 0.88 12.36
C MET A 136 27.69 -0.55 12.01
N ALA A 137 27.88 -1.38 13.05
CA ALA A 137 28.00 -2.82 12.86
C ALA A 137 26.63 -3.41 12.43
N PRO A 138 26.59 -4.44 11.57
CA PRO A 138 25.33 -5.03 11.10
C PRO A 138 24.37 -5.44 12.23
N ALA A 139 24.90 -5.98 13.33
CA ALA A 139 24.09 -6.38 14.49
C ALA A 139 23.44 -5.19 15.21
N ASP A 140 24.08 -4.02 15.22
CA ASP A 140 23.53 -2.81 15.83
C ASP A 140 22.39 -2.22 14.99
N VAL A 141 22.49 -2.30 13.65
CA VAL A 141 21.40 -1.91 12.75
C VAL A 141 20.18 -2.83 12.97
N VAL A 142 20.39 -4.15 13.06
CA VAL A 142 19.31 -5.10 13.38
C VAL A 142 18.69 -4.82 14.74
N LYS A 143 19.51 -4.48 15.74
CA LYS A 143 19.03 -4.10 17.07
C LYS A 143 18.18 -2.83 17.03
N GLU A 144 18.61 -1.79 16.32
CA GLU A 144 17.85 -0.54 16.20
C GLU A 144 16.48 -0.78 15.55
N VAL A 145 16.42 -1.58 14.47
CA VAL A 145 15.14 -1.96 13.85
C VAL A 145 14.29 -2.81 14.79
N THR A 146 14.89 -3.69 15.61
CA THR A 146 14.17 -4.47 16.62
C THR A 146 13.57 -3.57 17.70
N ASP A 147 14.36 -2.66 18.25
CA ASP A 147 13.99 -1.77 19.35
C ASP A 147 12.94 -0.73 18.94
N SER A 148 12.82 -0.44 17.65
CA SER A 148 11.77 0.42 17.09
C SER A 148 10.36 -0.19 17.21
N GLY A 149 10.28 -1.51 17.37
CA GLY A 149 9.01 -2.24 17.35
C GLY A 149 8.38 -2.37 15.95
N LEU A 150 9.13 -2.10 14.88
CA LEU A 150 8.66 -2.27 13.51
C LEU A 150 8.19 -3.71 13.25
N ARG A 151 6.96 -3.83 12.76
CA ARG A 151 6.32 -5.08 12.32
C ARG A 151 6.10 -5.02 10.81
N GLY A 152 6.11 -6.18 10.16
CA GLY A 152 5.88 -6.32 8.73
C GLY A 152 4.54 -5.71 8.32
N ARG A 153 4.59 -4.74 7.41
CA ARG A 153 3.45 -3.96 6.93
C ARG A 153 2.66 -4.63 5.82
N GLY A 154 3.12 -5.76 5.26
CA GLY A 154 2.36 -6.56 4.29
C GLY A 154 1.27 -7.46 4.91
N GLY A 155 0.74 -7.12 6.10
CA GLY A 155 -0.38 -7.83 6.74
C GLY A 155 -0.06 -8.73 7.92
N ALA A 156 0.91 -9.65 7.81
CA ALA A 156 1.15 -10.64 8.86
C ALA A 156 1.67 -10.06 10.20
N GLY A 157 2.18 -8.82 10.21
CA GLY A 157 2.60 -8.14 11.44
C GLY A 157 3.78 -8.81 12.16
N PHE A 158 4.62 -9.60 11.47
CA PHE A 158 5.78 -10.25 12.08
C PHE A 158 6.89 -9.22 12.40
N PRO A 159 7.57 -9.26 13.57
CA PRO A 159 8.63 -8.31 13.91
C PRO A 159 9.78 -8.30 12.91
N THR A 160 10.04 -7.14 12.29
CA THR A 160 11.03 -7.01 11.20
C THR A 160 12.45 -7.28 11.68
N GLY A 161 12.82 -6.74 12.85
CA GLY A 161 14.15 -6.94 13.42
C GLY A 161 14.46 -8.40 13.75
N ILE A 162 13.47 -9.18 14.23
CA ILE A 162 13.62 -10.63 14.45
C ILE A 162 13.87 -11.35 13.12
N LYS A 163 13.13 -11.00 12.06
CA LYS A 163 13.33 -11.57 10.72
C LYS A 163 14.76 -11.32 10.23
N TRP A 164 15.25 -10.09 10.38
CA TRP A 164 16.59 -9.71 9.97
C TRP A 164 17.67 -10.40 10.80
N LYS A 165 17.46 -10.52 12.11
CA LYS A 165 18.35 -11.29 13.00
C LYS A 165 18.50 -12.74 12.54
N THR A 166 17.40 -13.41 12.19
CA THR A 166 17.45 -14.78 11.68
C THR A 166 18.30 -14.90 10.42
N VAL A 167 18.20 -13.93 9.48
CA VAL A 167 19.01 -13.94 8.26
C VAL A 167 20.46 -13.58 8.54
N LEU A 168 20.73 -12.62 9.43
CA LEU A 168 22.08 -12.24 9.85
C LEU A 168 22.81 -13.44 10.47
N ASP A 169 22.15 -14.17 11.37
CA ASP A 169 22.70 -15.31 12.10
C ASP A 169 22.80 -16.58 11.24
N ALA A 170 22.08 -16.64 10.11
CA ALA A 170 22.13 -17.79 9.20
C ALA A 170 23.48 -17.94 8.48
N ALA A 171 23.96 -19.18 8.37
CA ALA A 171 25.15 -19.53 7.60
C ALA A 171 24.90 -19.42 6.09
N GLY A 172 25.94 -19.03 5.34
CA GLY A 172 25.92 -18.96 3.88
C GLY A 172 26.62 -17.70 3.37
N ASP A 173 27.44 -17.87 2.33
CA ASP A 173 28.25 -16.80 1.74
C ASP A 173 27.42 -15.80 0.92
N ARG A 174 26.20 -16.20 0.52
CA ARG A 174 25.27 -15.38 -0.24
C ARG A 174 23.94 -15.27 0.49
N LYS A 175 23.47 -14.04 0.62
CA LYS A 175 22.19 -13.66 1.22
C LYS A 175 21.49 -12.66 0.33
N TYR A 176 20.17 -12.63 0.38
CA TYR A 176 19.36 -11.75 -0.47
C TYR A 176 18.40 -10.88 0.33
N ILE A 177 18.13 -9.70 -0.21
CA ILE A 177 16.98 -8.88 0.19
C ILE A 177 15.93 -8.98 -0.91
N VAL A 178 14.69 -9.24 -0.56
CA VAL A 178 13.57 -9.24 -1.49
C VAL A 178 12.52 -8.28 -0.97
N CYS A 179 12.25 -7.24 -1.75
CA CYS A 179 11.11 -6.37 -1.57
C CYS A 179 9.91 -6.98 -2.29
N ASN A 180 8.86 -7.26 -1.53
CA ASN A 180 7.57 -7.67 -2.05
C ASN A 180 6.73 -6.43 -2.34
N ALA A 181 6.61 -6.09 -3.63
CA ALA A 181 5.83 -4.97 -4.14
C ALA A 181 4.72 -5.48 -5.08
N ASP A 182 4.16 -6.66 -4.78
CA ASP A 182 3.09 -7.25 -5.57
C ASP A 182 1.73 -6.58 -5.29
N GLU A 183 1.56 -5.91 -4.14
CA GLU A 183 0.39 -5.13 -3.68
C GLU A 183 -0.93 -5.50 -4.39
N GLY A 184 -1.28 -6.78 -4.33
CA GLY A 184 -2.39 -7.35 -5.09
C GLY A 184 -3.75 -7.16 -4.43
N ASP A 185 -3.77 -6.63 -3.21
CA ASP A 185 -5.01 -6.40 -2.46
C ASP A 185 -5.80 -5.24 -3.07
N SER A 186 -7.12 -5.38 -3.14
CA SER A 186 -8.00 -4.26 -3.46
C SER A 186 -7.98 -3.22 -2.34
N GLY A 187 -8.06 -1.94 -2.73
CA GLY A 187 -8.04 -0.82 -1.79
C GLY A 187 -6.65 -0.46 -1.24
N THR A 188 -5.59 -1.09 -1.74
CA THR A 188 -4.20 -0.75 -1.38
C THR A 188 -3.47 -0.06 -2.52
N PHE A 189 -2.65 0.93 -2.17
CA PHE A 189 -1.85 1.73 -3.11
C PHE A 189 -0.68 2.45 -2.44
N ALA A 190 -0.37 2.11 -1.17
CA ALA A 190 0.71 2.75 -0.44
C ALA A 190 2.08 2.34 -1.00
N ASP A 191 2.26 1.06 -1.34
CA ASP A 191 3.47 0.58 -2.00
C ASP A 191 3.67 1.28 -3.35
N ARG A 192 2.60 1.36 -4.15
CA ARG A 192 2.59 2.09 -5.43
C ARG A 192 3.05 3.54 -5.27
N MET A 193 2.45 4.26 -4.32
CA MET A 193 2.77 5.68 -4.09
C MET A 193 4.22 5.90 -3.63
N ILE A 194 4.80 4.99 -2.84
CA ILE A 194 6.23 5.08 -2.49
C ILE A 194 7.10 4.88 -3.73
N MET A 195 6.82 3.84 -4.53
CA MET A 195 7.63 3.54 -5.71
C MET A 195 7.52 4.60 -6.81
N GLU A 196 6.39 5.30 -6.92
CA GLU A 196 6.18 6.37 -7.89
C GLU A 196 6.56 7.75 -7.37
N GLY A 197 6.43 7.99 -6.06
CA GLY A 197 6.52 9.32 -5.45
C GLY A 197 7.73 9.58 -4.56
N ASP A 198 8.39 8.54 -4.05
CA ASP A 198 9.62 8.63 -3.23
C ASP A 198 10.48 7.35 -3.40
N PRO A 199 10.87 6.95 -4.63
CA PRO A 199 11.52 5.66 -4.88
C PRO A 199 12.86 5.50 -4.12
N PHE A 200 13.57 6.60 -3.85
CA PHE A 200 14.85 6.57 -3.16
C PHE A 200 14.72 6.10 -1.70
N VAL A 201 13.59 6.34 -1.01
CA VAL A 201 13.39 5.83 0.37
C VAL A 201 13.33 4.30 0.41
N LEU A 202 12.77 3.68 -0.63
CA LEU A 202 12.75 2.23 -0.74
C LEU A 202 14.15 1.69 -1.03
N ILE A 203 14.89 2.34 -1.95
CA ILE A 203 16.27 1.98 -2.28
C ILE A 203 17.16 2.08 -1.03
N GLU A 204 17.03 3.18 -0.28
CA GLU A 204 17.75 3.41 0.97
C GLU A 204 17.43 2.33 2.00
N GLY A 205 16.15 2.05 2.23
CA GLY A 205 15.71 1.01 3.16
C GLY A 205 16.23 -0.38 2.80
N MET A 206 16.28 -0.72 1.51
CA MET A 206 16.85 -1.97 1.03
C MET A 206 18.38 -2.02 1.18
N ALA A 207 19.09 -0.92 0.93
CA ALA A 207 20.52 -0.83 1.16
C ALA A 207 20.86 -1.02 2.64
N ILE A 208 20.12 -0.35 3.55
CA ILE A 208 20.26 -0.55 5.00
C ILE A 208 20.03 -2.01 5.37
N ALA A 209 18.96 -2.64 4.85
CA ALA A 209 18.69 -4.06 5.11
C ALA A 209 19.82 -4.97 4.60
N GLY A 210 20.34 -4.68 3.40
CA GLY A 210 21.48 -5.38 2.80
C GLY A 210 22.72 -5.35 3.70
N LEU A 211 23.10 -4.15 4.15
CA LEU A 211 24.21 -3.94 5.08
C LEU A 211 23.97 -4.64 6.43
N ALA A 212 22.75 -4.55 6.97
CA ALA A 212 22.38 -5.14 8.25
C ALA A 212 22.42 -6.67 8.26
N THR A 213 22.13 -7.31 7.12
CA THR A 213 22.14 -8.78 7.02
C THR A 213 23.32 -9.34 6.23
N ARG A 214 24.23 -8.49 5.77
CA ARG A 214 25.37 -8.85 4.89
C ARG A 214 24.92 -9.46 3.56
N ALA A 215 23.76 -9.06 3.05
CA ALA A 215 23.34 -9.39 1.70
C ALA A 215 23.96 -8.40 0.73
N THR A 216 24.34 -8.87 -0.46
CA THR A 216 24.97 -8.04 -1.51
C THR A 216 24.08 -7.84 -2.73
N LYS A 217 22.93 -8.53 -2.79
CA LYS A 217 21.97 -8.41 -3.90
C LYS A 217 20.53 -8.31 -3.37
N GLY A 218 19.80 -7.35 -3.90
CA GLY A 218 18.40 -7.10 -3.67
C GLY A 218 17.54 -7.33 -4.92
N PHE A 219 16.29 -7.72 -4.73
CA PHE A 219 15.27 -7.76 -5.78
C PHE A 219 14.03 -6.99 -5.35
N ILE A 220 13.46 -6.20 -6.25
CA ILE A 220 12.13 -5.62 -6.08
C ILE A 220 11.19 -6.35 -7.03
N TYR A 221 10.26 -7.14 -6.48
CA TYR A 221 9.24 -7.82 -7.28
C TYR A 221 8.00 -6.93 -7.36
N ILE A 222 7.81 -6.27 -8.50
CA ILE A 222 6.70 -5.32 -8.73
C ILE A 222 5.67 -5.99 -9.63
N ARG A 223 4.40 -5.95 -9.23
CA ARG A 223 3.29 -6.48 -10.02
C ARG A 223 3.22 -5.86 -11.44
N SER A 224 2.73 -6.64 -12.41
CA SER A 224 2.58 -6.20 -13.80
C SER A 224 1.62 -5.03 -13.97
N GLU A 225 0.66 -4.85 -13.07
CA GLU A 225 -0.36 -3.81 -13.17
C GLU A 225 0.16 -2.43 -12.73
N TYR A 226 1.42 -2.32 -12.27
CA TYR A 226 2.05 -1.05 -11.89
C TYR A 226 3.18 -0.64 -12.87
N PRO A 227 2.87 -0.36 -14.16
CA PRO A 227 3.90 0.02 -15.13
C PRO A 227 4.60 1.34 -14.78
N HIS A 228 3.90 2.29 -14.16
CA HIS A 228 4.48 3.58 -13.72
C HIS A 228 5.50 3.38 -12.59
N ALA A 229 5.18 2.54 -11.59
CA ALA A 229 6.12 2.18 -10.53
C ALA A 229 7.33 1.44 -11.08
N ILE A 230 7.15 0.49 -12.01
CA ILE A 230 8.26 -0.22 -12.66
C ILE A 230 9.21 0.77 -13.35
N ALA A 231 8.67 1.66 -14.19
CA ALA A 231 9.47 2.64 -14.92
C ALA A 231 10.24 3.57 -13.96
N THR A 232 9.55 4.11 -12.95
CA THR A 232 10.13 5.03 -11.97
C THR A 232 11.21 4.36 -11.13
N MET A 233 10.97 3.14 -10.63
CA MET A 233 11.96 2.39 -9.85
C MET A 233 13.17 1.98 -10.69
N THR A 234 12.97 1.57 -11.95
CA THR A 234 14.09 1.26 -12.85
C THR A 234 15.01 2.47 -13.02
N GLU A 235 14.44 3.65 -13.28
CA GLU A 235 15.23 4.88 -13.42
C GLU A 235 15.92 5.29 -12.10
N ALA A 236 15.20 5.24 -10.99
CA ALA A 236 15.74 5.55 -9.67
C ALA A 236 16.90 4.62 -9.25
N VAL A 237 16.82 3.32 -9.57
CA VAL A 237 17.93 2.37 -9.33
C VAL A 237 19.17 2.75 -10.13
N GLU A 238 19.02 3.18 -11.39
CA GLU A 238 20.16 3.63 -12.19
C GLU A 238 20.77 4.93 -11.66
N ILE A 239 19.94 5.87 -11.19
CA ILE A 239 20.40 7.10 -10.53
C ILE A 239 21.18 6.75 -9.25
N ALA A 240 20.61 5.90 -8.39
CA ALA A 240 21.23 5.48 -7.14
C ALA A 240 22.57 4.75 -7.35
N ARG A 241 22.69 3.96 -8.42
CA ARG A 241 23.96 3.30 -8.79
C ARG A 241 25.02 4.31 -9.24
N ARG A 242 24.65 5.33 -10.01
CA ARG A 242 25.58 6.41 -10.40
C ARG A 242 26.05 7.27 -9.22
N ALA A 243 25.20 7.41 -8.20
CA ALA A 243 25.49 8.15 -6.98
C ALA A 243 26.18 7.31 -5.88
N CYS A 244 26.64 6.09 -6.19
CA CYS A 244 27.27 5.17 -5.24
C CYS A 244 26.38 4.81 -4.02
N ILE A 245 25.06 5.02 -4.09
CA ILE A 245 24.10 4.51 -3.09
C ILE A 245 23.92 2.99 -3.26
N LEU A 246 24.10 2.50 -4.49
CA LEU A 246 24.14 1.09 -4.86
C LEU A 246 25.44 0.77 -5.60
N GLY A 247 25.84 -0.50 -5.60
CA GLY A 247 26.97 -1.02 -6.37
C GLY A 247 28.00 -1.75 -5.51
N ALA A 248 29.26 -1.67 -5.93
CA ALA A 248 30.37 -2.38 -5.29
C ALA A 248 30.74 -1.82 -3.90
N SER A 249 30.41 -0.57 -3.62
CA SER A 249 30.72 0.11 -2.37
C SER A 249 29.64 1.16 -2.09
N VAL A 250 28.70 0.83 -1.20
CA VAL A 250 27.62 1.74 -0.80
C VAL A 250 28.21 2.90 0.00
N LEU A 251 28.03 4.12 -0.49
CA LEU A 251 28.57 5.37 0.05
C LEU A 251 30.07 5.26 0.38
N ASP A 252 30.83 4.65 -0.53
CA ASP A 252 32.28 4.40 -0.40
C ASP A 252 32.69 3.61 0.87
N SER A 253 31.76 2.87 1.48
CA SER A 253 32.00 2.16 2.75
C SER A 253 32.77 0.84 2.63
N GLY A 254 33.12 0.40 1.42
CA GLY A 254 33.75 -0.89 1.14
C GLY A 254 32.80 -2.09 1.21
N ARG A 255 31.49 -1.88 1.42
CA ARG A 255 30.47 -2.94 1.42
C ARG A 255 29.55 -2.81 0.21
N ALA A 256 29.38 -3.91 -0.52
CA ALA A 256 28.57 -3.96 -1.72
C ALA A 256 27.09 -4.23 -1.43
N PHE A 257 26.21 -3.57 -2.17
CA PHE A 257 24.81 -3.93 -2.30
C PHE A 257 24.23 -3.34 -3.59
N ASP A 258 23.55 -4.16 -4.38
CA ASP A 258 22.92 -3.74 -5.64
C ASP A 258 21.52 -4.32 -5.77
N ILE A 259 20.65 -3.66 -6.55
CA ILE A 259 19.23 -4.00 -6.68
C ILE A 259 18.90 -4.33 -8.14
N GLU A 260 17.96 -5.24 -8.35
CA GLU A 260 17.33 -5.50 -9.65
C GLU A 260 15.80 -5.43 -9.52
N VAL A 261 15.15 -4.77 -10.47
CA VAL A 261 13.68 -4.72 -10.58
C VAL A 261 13.20 -5.93 -11.37
N ARG A 262 12.17 -6.62 -10.88
CA ARG A 262 11.54 -7.77 -11.51
C ARG A 262 10.04 -7.56 -11.62
N THR A 263 9.54 -7.66 -12.85
CA THR A 263 8.12 -7.54 -13.13
C THR A 263 7.41 -8.87 -12.89
N GLY A 264 6.29 -8.82 -12.17
CA GLY A 264 5.36 -9.93 -12.01
C GLY A 264 4.58 -10.23 -13.29
N ALA A 265 3.64 -11.17 -13.21
CA ALA A 265 2.89 -11.65 -14.37
C ALA A 265 1.41 -11.91 -14.06
N GLY A 266 0.78 -11.01 -13.29
CA GLY A 266 -0.67 -11.00 -13.07
C GLY A 266 -1.21 -12.14 -12.21
N ALA A 267 -0.53 -12.48 -11.11
CA ALA A 267 -0.97 -13.55 -10.21
C ALA A 267 -0.94 -13.06 -8.76
N TYR A 268 -2.11 -12.86 -8.13
CA TYR A 268 -2.24 -12.37 -6.76
C TYR A 268 -1.48 -13.24 -5.74
N VAL A 269 -1.46 -14.56 -5.98
CA VAL A 269 -0.75 -15.50 -5.11
C VAL A 269 0.76 -15.26 -5.07
N CYS A 270 1.34 -14.53 -6.01
CA CYS A 270 2.75 -14.12 -5.96
C CYS A 270 3.03 -13.06 -4.89
N GLY A 271 2.02 -12.44 -4.28
CA GLY A 271 2.17 -11.69 -3.03
C GLY A 271 2.51 -12.58 -1.83
N GLU A 272 2.26 -13.90 -1.89
CA GLU A 272 2.73 -14.85 -0.88
C GLU A 272 4.24 -15.06 -0.99
N GLU A 273 4.96 -14.91 0.12
CA GLU A 273 6.42 -14.82 0.12
C GLU A 273 7.14 -15.99 -0.57
N THR A 274 6.64 -17.23 -0.51
CA THR A 274 7.32 -18.37 -1.14
C THR A 274 6.92 -18.59 -2.60
N SER A 275 5.70 -18.20 -2.96
CA SER A 275 5.25 -18.12 -4.35
C SER A 275 6.05 -17.06 -5.11
N LEU A 276 6.26 -15.89 -4.49
CA LEU A 276 7.12 -14.81 -4.99
C LEU A 276 8.52 -15.33 -5.35
N LEU A 277 9.15 -16.06 -4.43
CA LEU A 277 10.49 -16.64 -4.67
C LEU A 277 10.50 -17.61 -5.84
N ASN A 278 9.45 -18.43 -5.99
CA ASN A 278 9.34 -19.30 -7.16
C ASN A 278 9.25 -18.49 -8.46
N SER A 279 8.48 -17.40 -8.47
CA SER A 279 8.40 -16.51 -9.63
C SER A 279 9.74 -15.86 -9.95
N LEU A 280 10.47 -15.35 -8.94
CA LEU A 280 11.82 -14.81 -9.11
C LEU A 280 12.82 -15.84 -9.66
N GLU A 281 12.64 -17.11 -9.33
CA GLU A 281 13.42 -18.25 -9.83
C GLU A 281 13.00 -18.73 -11.22
N GLY A 282 12.05 -18.06 -11.88
CA GLY A 282 11.55 -18.43 -13.20
C GLY A 282 10.61 -19.63 -13.20
N LYS A 283 10.06 -20.01 -12.04
CA LYS A 283 9.09 -21.11 -11.88
C LYS A 283 7.67 -20.55 -11.82
N ARG A 284 6.68 -21.44 -11.91
CA ARG A 284 5.28 -21.10 -11.59
C ARG A 284 5.17 -20.62 -10.13
N GLY A 285 4.36 -19.59 -9.90
CA GLY A 285 4.01 -19.06 -8.56
C GLY A 285 3.16 -20.03 -7.73
N VAL A 286 3.74 -21.17 -7.35
CA VAL A 286 3.11 -22.15 -6.47
C VAL A 286 3.72 -22.02 -5.08
N VAL A 287 2.89 -21.90 -4.05
CA VAL A 287 3.33 -21.79 -2.65
C VAL A 287 4.18 -23.00 -2.25
N ARG A 288 5.31 -22.76 -1.56
CA ARG A 288 6.18 -23.80 -0.98
C ARG A 288 5.63 -24.25 0.38
N ALA A 289 5.86 -25.50 0.75
CA ALA A 289 5.56 -25.93 2.12
C ALA A 289 6.51 -25.23 3.10
N LYS A 290 6.02 -24.85 4.28
CA LYS A 290 6.81 -24.33 5.40
C LYS A 290 6.70 -25.34 6.55
N PRO A 291 7.81 -25.86 7.13
CA PRO A 291 9.22 -25.52 6.88
C PRO A 291 9.81 -26.02 5.54
N PRO A 292 10.95 -25.45 5.08
CA PRO A 292 11.80 -24.45 5.75
C PRO A 292 11.33 -22.99 5.55
N LEU A 293 11.68 -22.10 6.50
CA LEU A 293 11.40 -20.67 6.39
C LEU A 293 12.35 -20.00 5.37
N PRO A 294 11.88 -18.99 4.60
CA PRO A 294 12.73 -18.24 3.67
C PRO A 294 13.95 -17.58 4.31
N ALA A 295 13.84 -17.20 5.59
CA ALA A 295 14.96 -16.63 6.34
C ALA A 295 16.17 -17.59 6.46
N HIS A 296 15.96 -18.90 6.32
CA HIS A 296 17.03 -19.90 6.25
C HIS A 296 17.28 -20.39 4.82
N LYS A 297 16.21 -20.69 4.08
CA LYS A 297 16.26 -21.24 2.71
C LYS A 297 15.19 -20.59 1.84
N GLY A 298 15.51 -19.40 1.34
CA GLY A 298 14.64 -18.57 0.52
C GLY A 298 15.01 -18.62 -0.96
N LEU A 299 15.38 -17.46 -1.52
CA LEU A 299 15.72 -17.28 -2.92
C LEU A 299 16.95 -18.12 -3.28
N PHE A 300 16.82 -18.99 -4.28
CA PHE A 300 17.87 -19.94 -4.69
C PHE A 300 18.38 -20.83 -3.54
N GLY A 301 17.56 -21.04 -2.50
CA GLY A 301 17.93 -21.80 -1.31
C GLY A 301 18.83 -21.06 -0.32
N CYS A 302 19.09 -19.77 -0.51
CA CYS A 302 19.92 -18.94 0.37
C CYS A 302 19.09 -18.23 1.46
N PRO A 303 19.68 -17.85 2.60
CA PRO A 303 19.02 -16.99 3.58
C PRO A 303 18.53 -15.68 2.94
N THR A 304 17.24 -15.40 3.07
CA THR A 304 16.60 -14.28 2.37
C THR A 304 15.72 -13.49 3.30
N VAL A 305 15.94 -12.17 3.37
CA VAL A 305 15.00 -11.23 3.95
C VAL A 305 13.90 -10.99 2.93
N ILE A 306 12.64 -11.15 3.33
CA ILE A 306 11.48 -10.77 2.53
C ILE A 306 10.66 -9.78 3.34
N ASN A 307 10.51 -8.56 2.82
CA ASN A 307 9.75 -7.50 3.45
C ASN A 307 8.89 -6.79 2.39
N ASN A 308 7.73 -6.28 2.80
CA ASN A 308 6.89 -5.41 1.97
C ASN A 308 7.54 -4.01 1.84
N VAL A 309 7.19 -3.26 0.78
CA VAL A 309 7.72 -1.91 0.48
C VAL A 309 7.65 -0.98 1.68
N ILE A 310 6.48 -0.78 2.30
CA ILE A 310 6.35 0.13 3.46
C ILE A 310 7.24 -0.33 4.62
N SER A 311 7.41 -1.63 4.83
CA SER A 311 8.32 -2.12 5.89
C SER A 311 9.76 -1.67 5.66
N LEU A 312 10.24 -1.67 4.41
CA LEU A 312 11.59 -1.23 4.05
C LEU A 312 11.68 0.29 4.03
N ALA A 313 10.65 0.98 3.52
CA ALA A 313 10.57 2.45 3.48
C ALA A 313 10.46 3.10 4.87
N SER A 314 10.03 2.37 5.91
CA SER A 314 10.09 2.85 7.30
C SER A 314 11.49 2.73 7.93
N VAL A 315 12.42 1.96 7.33
CA VAL A 315 13.76 1.76 7.91
C VAL A 315 14.60 3.05 7.92
N PRO A 316 14.66 3.86 6.85
CA PRO A 316 15.45 5.09 6.84
C PRO A 316 15.13 6.04 8.00
N ILE A 317 13.85 6.30 8.28
CA ILE A 317 13.45 7.21 9.37
C ILE A 317 13.80 6.63 10.76
N ILE A 318 13.73 5.31 10.94
CA ILE A 318 14.17 4.64 12.18
C ILE A 318 15.66 4.84 12.39
N LEU A 319 16.46 4.73 11.32
CA LEU A 319 17.91 4.92 11.42
C LEU A 319 18.28 6.41 11.55
N ASP A 320 17.58 7.32 10.89
CA ASP A 320 17.81 8.77 11.04
C ASP A 320 17.47 9.25 12.46
N LYS A 321 16.23 9.04 12.92
CA LYS A 321 15.72 9.61 14.18
C LYS A 321 15.92 8.72 15.40
N GLY A 322 16.28 7.46 15.19
CA GLY A 322 16.49 6.47 16.24
C GLY A 322 15.25 5.65 16.58
N SER A 323 15.49 4.47 17.14
CA SER A 323 14.45 3.48 17.46
C SER A 323 13.38 3.99 18.44
N ALA A 324 13.77 4.78 19.45
CA ALA A 324 12.86 5.36 20.42
C ALA A 324 11.83 6.30 19.78
N PHE A 325 12.29 7.22 18.90
CA PHE A 325 11.43 8.15 18.19
C PHE A 325 10.30 7.43 17.45
N TYR A 326 10.63 6.38 16.68
CA TYR A 326 9.62 5.61 15.95
C TYR A 326 8.70 4.79 16.87
N ARG A 327 9.25 4.19 17.93
CA ARG A 327 8.49 3.38 18.90
C ARG A 327 7.46 4.18 19.69
N ASP A 328 7.72 5.46 19.92
CA ASP A 328 6.85 6.32 20.72
C ASP A 328 5.53 6.66 20.01
N PHE A 329 5.42 6.36 18.71
CA PHE A 329 4.16 6.37 17.98
C PHE A 329 3.39 5.03 18.09
N GLY A 330 2.07 5.12 18.02
CA GLY A 330 1.16 3.97 18.02
C GLY A 330 0.72 3.54 19.42
N MET A 331 0.24 2.29 19.54
CA MET A 331 -0.32 1.77 20.79
C MET A 331 0.00 0.29 21.00
N GLY A 332 0.02 -0.16 22.26
CA GLY A 332 0.21 -1.58 22.60
C GLY A 332 1.48 -2.18 21.97
N ARG A 333 1.33 -3.15 21.07
CA ARG A 333 2.43 -3.74 20.27
C ARG A 333 2.43 -3.27 18.81
N SER A 334 1.52 -2.37 18.45
CA SER A 334 1.40 -1.75 17.14
C SER A 334 2.13 -0.41 17.18
N ARG A 335 3.46 -0.46 17.02
CA ARG A 335 4.36 0.69 17.11
C ARG A 335 4.64 1.33 15.76
N GLY A 336 4.95 2.62 15.78
CA GLY A 336 5.14 3.44 14.59
C GLY A 336 3.82 3.93 13.99
N THR A 337 3.89 4.31 12.72
CA THR A 337 2.75 4.76 11.91
C THR A 337 2.34 3.70 10.89
N ILE A 338 1.17 3.91 10.30
CA ILE A 338 0.63 3.11 9.20
C ILE A 338 -0.02 4.03 8.16
N PRO A 339 0.26 3.86 6.86
CA PRO A 339 -0.45 4.56 5.79
C PRO A 339 -1.83 3.94 5.59
N LEU A 340 -2.89 4.59 6.06
CA LEU A 340 -4.25 4.17 5.78
C LEU A 340 -4.58 4.49 4.31
N GLN A 341 -5.08 3.51 3.57
CA GLN A 341 -5.50 3.68 2.17
C GLN A 341 -7.01 3.60 2.11
N ILE A 342 -7.66 4.76 2.00
CA ILE A 342 -9.11 4.90 2.07
C ILE A 342 -9.67 4.88 0.66
N ALA A 343 -10.44 3.85 0.34
CA ALA A 343 -10.85 3.48 -1.02
C ALA A 343 -12.32 3.04 -1.10
N GLY A 344 -12.77 2.71 -2.33
CA GLY A 344 -14.14 2.29 -2.60
C GLY A 344 -15.09 3.48 -2.72
N ASN A 345 -16.30 3.34 -2.17
CA ASN A 345 -17.30 4.39 -2.16
C ASN A 345 -17.06 5.34 -0.98
N VAL A 346 -16.12 6.27 -1.13
CA VAL A 346 -15.70 7.21 -0.09
C VAL A 346 -15.54 8.62 -0.64
N LYS A 347 -15.94 9.63 0.14
CA LYS A 347 -15.94 11.04 -0.29
C LYS A 347 -14.52 11.61 -0.41
N HIS A 348 -13.69 11.38 0.60
CA HIS A 348 -12.30 11.85 0.66
C HIS A 348 -11.34 10.65 0.68
N GLY A 349 -11.24 9.96 -0.46
CA GLY A 349 -10.35 8.81 -0.63
C GLY A 349 -8.89 9.19 -0.88
N GLY A 350 -7.97 8.33 -0.48
CA GLY A 350 -6.53 8.60 -0.62
C GLY A 350 -5.69 8.02 0.52
N LEU A 351 -4.52 8.63 0.75
CA LEU A 351 -3.52 8.16 1.71
C LEU A 351 -3.46 9.05 2.95
N TYR A 352 -3.69 8.43 4.10
CA TYR A 352 -3.63 9.07 5.41
C TYR A 352 -2.67 8.33 6.34
N GLU A 353 -1.45 8.83 6.52
CA GLU A 353 -0.49 8.23 7.44
C GLU A 353 -0.71 8.73 8.87
N THR A 354 -0.87 7.80 9.81
CA THR A 354 -1.09 8.13 11.22
C THR A 354 -0.51 7.07 12.14
N ALA A 355 -0.33 7.41 13.42
CA ALA A 355 -0.06 6.43 14.46
C ALA A 355 -1.22 5.44 14.58
N PHE A 356 -0.92 4.18 14.93
CA PHE A 356 -1.95 3.18 15.24
C PHE A 356 -2.85 3.65 16.39
N GLY A 357 -4.13 3.28 16.31
CA GLY A 357 -5.09 3.45 17.42
C GLY A 357 -6.30 4.33 17.16
N LEU A 358 -6.38 5.02 16.01
CA LEU A 358 -7.65 5.64 15.59
C LEU A 358 -8.75 4.59 15.48
N SER A 359 -9.99 4.92 15.81
CA SER A 359 -11.11 4.01 15.57
C SER A 359 -11.41 3.90 14.06
N LEU A 360 -11.94 2.75 13.62
CA LEU A 360 -12.40 2.60 12.23
C LEU A 360 -13.45 3.66 11.86
N GLY A 361 -14.32 4.04 12.81
CA GLY A 361 -15.32 5.09 12.63
C GLY A 361 -14.70 6.47 12.38
N ASP A 362 -13.68 6.85 13.14
CA ASP A 362 -12.96 8.10 12.91
C ASP A 362 -12.32 8.13 11.51
N ILE A 363 -11.75 7.01 11.08
CA ILE A 363 -11.14 6.91 9.74
C ILE A 363 -12.19 7.07 8.64
N VAL A 364 -13.33 6.40 8.75
CA VAL A 364 -14.35 6.40 7.69
C VAL A 364 -15.17 7.69 7.68
N ASP A 365 -15.61 8.16 8.84
CA ASP A 365 -16.56 9.26 8.93
C ASP A 365 -15.88 10.63 8.99
N LYS A 366 -14.80 10.76 9.77
CA LYS A 366 -14.13 12.05 9.96
C LYS A 366 -13.09 12.30 8.87
N ILE A 367 -12.20 11.33 8.64
CA ILE A 367 -11.13 11.46 7.64
C ILE A 367 -11.71 11.22 6.23
N GLY A 368 -12.36 10.09 6.01
CA GLY A 368 -12.96 9.73 4.72
C GLY A 368 -14.21 10.54 4.36
N GLY A 369 -14.85 11.20 5.33
CA GLY A 369 -16.03 12.03 5.11
C GLY A 369 -17.31 11.26 4.76
N GLY A 370 -17.36 9.96 5.07
CA GLY A 370 -18.45 9.07 4.67
C GLY A 370 -18.37 8.64 3.20
N THR A 371 -19.50 8.28 2.61
CA THR A 371 -19.56 7.73 1.24
C THR A 371 -19.56 8.83 0.18
N ALA A 372 -19.04 8.53 -1.01
CA ALA A 372 -19.12 9.44 -2.15
C ALA A 372 -20.56 9.66 -2.62
N THR A 373 -21.43 8.65 -2.44
CA THR A 373 -22.85 8.70 -2.78
C THR A 373 -23.69 9.51 -1.79
N GLY A 374 -23.15 9.84 -0.61
CA GLY A 374 -23.88 10.47 0.49
C GLY A 374 -24.85 9.53 1.21
N ARG A 375 -24.90 8.24 0.82
CA ARG A 375 -25.72 7.22 1.49
C ARG A 375 -25.01 6.66 2.73
N PRO A 376 -25.75 6.05 3.68
CA PRO A 376 -25.13 5.44 4.86
C PRO A 376 -24.10 4.35 4.51
N VAL A 377 -23.03 4.27 5.31
CA VAL A 377 -22.06 3.16 5.23
C VAL A 377 -22.71 1.89 5.78
N LYS A 378 -22.72 0.81 4.99
CA LYS A 378 -23.20 -0.52 5.42
C LYS A 378 -22.08 -1.39 5.93
N ALA A 379 -20.99 -1.48 5.17
CA ALA A 379 -19.87 -2.35 5.45
C ALA A 379 -18.55 -1.68 5.07
N VAL A 380 -17.49 -2.03 5.79
CA VAL A 380 -16.12 -1.65 5.43
C VAL A 380 -15.25 -2.90 5.42
N GLN A 381 -14.63 -3.19 4.28
CA GLN A 381 -13.64 -4.26 4.20
C GLN A 381 -12.27 -3.69 4.58
N VAL A 382 -11.61 -4.30 5.56
CA VAL A 382 -10.28 -3.90 5.99
C VAL A 382 -9.29 -5.02 5.74
N GLY A 383 -8.13 -4.69 5.16
CA GLY A 383 -7.05 -5.64 4.95
C GLY A 383 -7.11 -6.43 3.64
N GLY A 384 -7.74 -5.85 2.61
CA GLY A 384 -7.82 -6.43 1.27
C GLY A 384 -8.93 -7.48 1.09
N PRO A 385 -8.94 -8.20 -0.05
CA PRO A 385 -10.00 -9.16 -0.40
C PRO A 385 -10.09 -10.34 0.56
N LEU A 386 -9.04 -10.62 1.33
CA LEU A 386 -9.00 -11.65 2.37
C LEU A 386 -9.42 -11.14 3.76
N GLY A 387 -9.71 -9.85 3.87
CA GLY A 387 -10.19 -9.20 5.08
C GLY A 387 -11.68 -9.38 5.32
N ALA A 388 -12.09 -9.30 6.58
CA ALA A 388 -13.49 -9.34 6.98
C ALA A 388 -14.22 -8.02 6.68
N TYR A 389 -15.54 -8.10 6.51
CA TYR A 389 -16.42 -6.94 6.43
C TYR A 389 -16.87 -6.51 7.83
N PHE A 390 -16.52 -5.30 8.22
CA PHE A 390 -16.91 -4.72 9.49
C PHE A 390 -18.24 -3.97 9.33
N PRO A 391 -19.29 -4.33 10.08
CA PRO A 391 -20.50 -3.54 10.17
C PRO A 391 -20.29 -2.31 11.06
N ARG A 392 -21.23 -1.37 11.00
CA ARG A 392 -21.21 -0.15 11.82
C ARG A 392 -20.99 -0.41 13.32
N ALA A 393 -21.54 -1.51 13.85
CA ALA A 393 -21.40 -1.90 15.26
C ALA A 393 -19.96 -2.21 15.69
N LEU A 394 -19.03 -2.40 14.75
CA LEU A 394 -17.61 -2.64 15.02
C LEU A 394 -16.72 -1.41 14.76
N PHE A 395 -17.29 -0.23 14.46
CA PHE A 395 -16.50 0.94 14.07
C PHE A 395 -15.70 1.57 15.22
N ASP A 396 -16.05 1.26 16.47
CA ASP A 396 -15.27 1.66 17.64
C ASP A 396 -13.96 0.84 17.79
N THR A 397 -13.72 -0.15 16.92
CA THR A 397 -12.50 -0.97 16.96
C THR A 397 -11.28 -0.10 16.68
N PRO A 398 -10.31 -0.01 17.62
CA PRO A 398 -9.06 0.68 17.37
C PRO A 398 -8.28 0.03 16.22
N PHE A 399 -7.72 0.85 15.35
CA PHE A 399 -6.94 0.41 14.21
C PHE A 399 -5.55 -0.02 14.68
N ASP A 400 -5.47 -1.27 15.15
CA ASP A 400 -4.26 -1.96 15.56
C ASP A 400 -4.37 -3.48 15.28
N TYR A 401 -3.22 -4.16 15.19
CA TYR A 401 -3.18 -5.58 14.80
C TYR A 401 -3.97 -6.49 15.75
N GLU A 402 -3.88 -6.24 17.07
CA GLU A 402 -4.46 -7.11 18.09
C GLU A 402 -5.96 -6.89 18.25
N SER A 403 -6.44 -5.64 18.22
CA SER A 403 -7.88 -5.35 18.34
C SER A 403 -8.69 -5.88 17.16
N PHE A 404 -8.17 -5.75 15.93
CA PHE A 404 -8.83 -6.32 14.75
C PHE A 404 -8.85 -7.85 14.79
N ALA A 405 -7.74 -8.48 15.18
CA ALA A 405 -7.68 -9.93 15.34
C ALA A 405 -8.68 -10.45 16.39
N ALA A 406 -8.88 -9.70 17.48
CA ALA A 406 -9.86 -10.03 18.51
C ALA A 406 -11.33 -9.94 18.04
N LYS A 407 -11.58 -9.37 16.85
CA LYS A 407 -12.89 -9.28 16.19
C LYS A 407 -12.95 -10.13 14.93
N ASP A 408 -12.13 -11.17 14.83
CA ASP A 408 -12.01 -12.06 13.65
C ASP A 408 -11.72 -11.29 12.35
N GLY A 409 -11.08 -10.12 12.47
CA GLY A 409 -10.61 -9.30 11.36
C GLY A 409 -9.10 -9.25 11.26
N LEU A 410 -8.61 -8.47 10.30
CA LEU A 410 -7.20 -8.15 10.15
C LEU A 410 -7.05 -6.76 9.55
N ILE A 411 -5.97 -6.06 9.88
CA ILE A 411 -5.68 -4.77 9.27
C ILE A 411 -4.93 -4.91 7.94
N GLY A 412 -4.21 -6.02 7.73
CA GLY A 412 -3.53 -6.30 6.47
C GLY A 412 -2.50 -5.21 6.14
N HIS A 413 -2.51 -4.78 4.88
CA HIS A 413 -1.74 -3.63 4.43
C HIS A 413 -2.44 -2.27 4.69
N ALA A 414 -3.49 -2.24 5.52
CA ALA A 414 -4.32 -1.05 5.83
C ALA A 414 -5.08 -0.43 4.65
N GLY A 415 -5.42 -1.26 3.66
CA GLY A 415 -6.49 -0.95 2.70
C GLY A 415 -7.86 -0.99 3.36
N ILE A 416 -8.65 0.06 3.14
CA ILE A 416 -9.98 0.27 3.73
C ILE A 416 -10.95 0.56 2.59
N VAL A 417 -11.81 -0.41 2.26
CA VAL A 417 -12.79 -0.29 1.17
C VAL A 417 -14.18 -0.06 1.75
N VAL A 418 -14.74 1.12 1.49
CA VAL A 418 -16.05 1.54 2.01
C VAL A 418 -17.17 1.11 1.05
N PHE A 419 -18.22 0.51 1.60
CA PHE A 419 -19.44 0.13 0.89
C PHE A 419 -20.65 0.84 1.53
N ASP A 420 -21.50 1.44 0.69
CA ASP A 420 -22.75 2.02 1.15
C ASP A 420 -23.87 0.96 1.27
N ASP A 421 -25.05 1.37 1.71
CA ASP A 421 -26.21 0.51 1.91
C ASP A 421 -26.87 -0.01 0.61
N THR A 422 -26.30 0.23 -0.58
CA THR A 422 -26.68 -0.49 -1.80
C THR A 422 -25.98 -1.84 -1.93
N ALA A 423 -24.92 -2.09 -1.16
CA ALA A 423 -24.13 -3.30 -1.30
C ALA A 423 -24.90 -4.56 -0.93
N ASP A 424 -24.80 -5.57 -1.79
CA ASP A 424 -25.36 -6.92 -1.60
C ASP A 424 -24.24 -7.84 -1.08
N MET A 425 -24.29 -8.16 0.20
CA MET A 425 -23.25 -8.90 0.90
C MET A 425 -23.19 -10.38 0.51
N LEU A 426 -24.27 -10.94 -0.06
CA LEU A 426 -24.24 -12.27 -0.68
C LEU A 426 -23.43 -12.23 -1.97
N LYS A 427 -23.58 -11.20 -2.81
CA LYS A 427 -22.69 -11.00 -3.97
C LYS A 427 -21.24 -10.81 -3.56
N GLN A 428 -20.98 -10.08 -2.48
CA GLN A 428 -19.63 -9.93 -1.95
C GLN A 428 -19.02 -11.25 -1.45
N ALA A 429 -19.80 -12.09 -0.75
CA ALA A 429 -19.37 -13.42 -0.34
C ALA A 429 -19.11 -14.34 -1.54
N ARG A 430 -19.98 -14.30 -2.56
CA ARG A 430 -19.78 -15.01 -3.83
C ARG A 430 -18.49 -14.56 -4.52
N PHE A 431 -18.25 -13.26 -4.61
CA PHE A 431 -17.04 -12.69 -5.21
C PHE A 431 -15.77 -13.15 -4.49
N ALA A 432 -15.78 -13.23 -3.14
CA ALA A 432 -14.61 -13.75 -2.40
C ALA A 432 -14.27 -15.20 -2.80
N MET A 433 -15.28 -16.05 -2.99
CA MET A 433 -15.08 -17.41 -3.48
C MET A 433 -14.59 -17.43 -4.94
N GLU A 434 -15.14 -16.57 -5.79
CA GLU A 434 -14.71 -16.44 -7.20
C GLU A 434 -13.25 -15.98 -7.31
N PHE A 435 -12.88 -14.94 -6.55
CA PHE A 435 -11.51 -14.45 -6.47
C PHE A 435 -10.55 -15.55 -6.04
N CYS A 436 -10.89 -16.32 -5.00
CA CYS A 436 -10.08 -17.47 -4.58
C CYS A 436 -9.95 -18.54 -5.68
N ALA A 437 -11.01 -18.77 -6.46
CA ALA A 437 -10.98 -19.75 -7.54
C ALA A 437 -10.06 -19.31 -8.70
N VAL A 438 -10.10 -18.03 -9.06
CA VAL A 438 -9.25 -17.42 -10.09
C VAL A 438 -7.78 -17.41 -9.67
N GLU A 439 -7.51 -16.95 -8.45
CA GLU A 439 -6.14 -16.70 -7.98
C GLU A 439 -5.46 -17.93 -7.34
N SER A 440 -6.17 -19.07 -7.26
CA SER A 440 -5.61 -20.29 -6.69
C SER A 440 -4.38 -20.75 -7.47
N CYS A 441 -3.23 -20.88 -6.79
CA CYS A 441 -2.05 -21.55 -7.38
C CYS A 441 -2.28 -23.04 -7.70
N GLY A 442 -3.41 -23.60 -7.25
CA GLY A 442 -3.90 -24.93 -7.56
C GLY A 442 -3.43 -26.05 -6.62
N LYS A 443 -2.60 -25.73 -5.63
CA LYS A 443 -1.96 -26.73 -4.75
C LYS A 443 -2.91 -27.40 -3.75
N CYS A 444 -3.83 -26.66 -3.14
CA CYS A 444 -4.72 -27.17 -2.10
C CYS A 444 -6.11 -27.43 -2.67
N THR A 445 -6.68 -28.62 -2.45
CA THR A 445 -8.03 -28.95 -2.93
C THR A 445 -9.13 -28.01 -2.42
N PRO A 446 -9.17 -27.62 -1.12
CA PRO A 446 -10.17 -26.67 -0.64
C PRO A 446 -10.08 -25.31 -1.34
N CYS A 447 -8.87 -24.82 -1.59
CA CYS A 447 -8.67 -23.54 -2.29
C CYS A 447 -8.97 -23.62 -3.80
N ARG A 448 -8.60 -24.73 -4.48
CA ARG A 448 -8.76 -24.86 -5.94
C ARG A 448 -10.17 -25.27 -6.36
N ILE A 449 -10.78 -26.19 -5.61
CA ILE A 449 -12.09 -26.78 -5.96
C ILE A 449 -13.16 -26.33 -4.96
N GLY A 450 -12.82 -26.20 -3.69
CA GLY A 450 -13.79 -25.74 -2.69
C GLY A 450 -14.32 -24.34 -3.02
N SER A 451 -13.45 -23.41 -3.40
CA SER A 451 -13.84 -22.05 -3.85
C SER A 451 -14.87 -22.07 -4.99
N THR A 452 -14.69 -22.88 -6.04
CA THR A 452 -15.67 -22.99 -7.13
C THR A 452 -17.00 -23.55 -6.65
N ARG A 453 -17.00 -24.55 -5.75
CA ARG A 453 -18.22 -25.05 -5.11
C ARG A 453 -18.86 -24.00 -4.19
N GLY A 454 -18.06 -23.12 -3.59
CA GLY A 454 -18.51 -21.98 -2.82
C GLY A 454 -19.29 -20.99 -3.68
N VAL A 455 -18.80 -20.67 -4.88
CA VAL A 455 -19.53 -19.85 -5.87
C VAL A 455 -20.87 -20.49 -6.23
N GLU A 456 -20.88 -21.77 -6.61
CA GLU A 456 -22.11 -22.50 -6.95
C GLU A 456 -23.11 -22.53 -5.79
N THR A 457 -22.62 -22.64 -4.55
CA THR A 457 -23.44 -22.66 -3.34
C THR A 457 -24.03 -21.28 -3.04
N ALA A 458 -23.24 -20.22 -3.18
CA ALA A 458 -23.74 -18.85 -3.06
C ALA A 458 -24.79 -18.52 -4.13
N ASP A 459 -24.60 -18.99 -5.37
CA ASP A 459 -25.60 -18.84 -6.45
C ASP A 459 -26.92 -19.56 -6.12
N LYS A 460 -26.89 -20.71 -5.44
CA LYS A 460 -28.10 -21.39 -4.97
C LYS A 460 -28.83 -20.60 -3.89
N ILE A 461 -28.08 -20.01 -2.94
CA ILE A 461 -28.64 -19.13 -1.91
C ILE A 461 -29.34 -17.93 -2.58
N ALA A 462 -28.67 -17.29 -3.54
CA ALA A 462 -29.22 -16.13 -4.25
C ALA A 462 -30.52 -16.45 -5.02
N ARG A 463 -30.70 -17.70 -5.47
CA ARG A 463 -31.91 -18.18 -6.15
C ARG A 463 -32.98 -18.72 -5.20
N GLY A 464 -32.77 -18.67 -3.88
CA GLY A 464 -33.71 -19.22 -2.89
C GLY A 464 -33.82 -20.75 -2.90
N ILE A 465 -32.83 -21.46 -3.44
CA ILE A 465 -32.83 -22.94 -3.49
C ILE A 465 -32.29 -23.46 -2.16
N GLU A 466 -33.15 -24.03 -1.32
CA GLU A 466 -32.79 -24.57 0.01
C GLU A 466 -31.80 -23.66 0.79
N PRO A 467 -32.12 -22.36 1.00
CA PRO A 467 -31.13 -21.36 1.41
C PRO A 467 -30.46 -21.69 2.74
N GLU A 468 -31.20 -22.16 3.74
CA GLU A 468 -30.63 -22.52 5.05
C GLU A 468 -29.64 -23.69 4.97
N LYS A 469 -29.94 -24.70 4.15
CA LYS A 469 -29.03 -25.84 3.91
C LYS A 469 -27.77 -25.40 3.17
N ASN A 470 -27.91 -24.55 2.15
CA ASN A 470 -26.76 -24.04 1.40
C ASN A 470 -25.92 -23.06 2.22
N ARG A 471 -26.51 -22.27 3.13
CA ARG A 471 -25.77 -21.45 4.10
C ARG A 471 -24.95 -22.32 5.05
N ALA A 472 -25.53 -23.39 5.60
CA ALA A 472 -24.79 -24.33 6.44
C ALA A 472 -23.64 -25.01 5.67
N LEU A 473 -23.88 -25.41 4.42
CA LEU A 473 -22.85 -25.99 3.55
C LEU A 473 -21.72 -24.99 3.24
N LEU A 474 -22.05 -23.73 2.97
CA LEU A 474 -21.06 -22.68 2.71
C LEU A 474 -20.19 -22.43 3.95
N ALA A 475 -20.78 -22.44 5.15
CA ALA A 475 -20.05 -22.33 6.41
C ALA A 475 -19.13 -23.54 6.66
N ASP A 476 -19.58 -24.76 6.38
CA ASP A 476 -18.77 -25.99 6.49
C ASP A 476 -17.58 -25.97 5.50
N LEU A 477 -17.82 -25.53 4.27
CA LEU A 477 -16.77 -25.31 3.29
C LEU A 477 -15.76 -24.26 3.77
N CYS A 478 -16.22 -23.15 4.34
CA CYS A 478 -15.35 -22.13 4.92
C CYS A 478 -14.44 -22.70 6.01
N ASN A 479 -14.98 -23.57 6.87
CA ASN A 479 -14.21 -24.28 7.88
C ASN A 479 -13.14 -25.20 7.26
N THR A 480 -13.52 -25.95 6.23
CA THR A 480 -12.60 -26.80 5.45
C THR A 480 -11.47 -25.98 4.81
N MET A 481 -11.79 -24.82 4.24
CA MET A 481 -10.78 -23.93 3.63
C MET A 481 -9.83 -23.34 4.67
N LYS A 482 -10.34 -22.92 5.84
CA LYS A 482 -9.55 -22.36 6.94
C LYS A 482 -8.47 -23.33 7.42
N PHE A 483 -8.81 -24.61 7.58
CA PHE A 483 -7.89 -25.62 8.12
C PHE A 483 -7.15 -26.45 7.05
N GLY A 484 -7.67 -26.52 5.83
CA GLY A 484 -7.13 -27.32 4.73
C GLY A 484 -6.30 -26.55 3.70
N SER A 485 -5.95 -25.29 3.97
CA SER A 485 -5.18 -24.44 3.04
C SER A 485 -3.76 -24.20 3.52
N LEU A 486 -2.79 -24.32 2.60
CA LEU A 486 -1.37 -24.10 2.90
C LEU A 486 -0.97 -22.63 3.03
N CYS A 487 -1.79 -21.69 2.53
CA CYS A 487 -1.54 -20.26 2.60
C CYS A 487 -2.81 -19.46 2.87
N ALA A 488 -2.63 -18.16 3.11
CA ALA A 488 -3.69 -17.22 3.45
C ALA A 488 -4.76 -17.06 2.36
N LEU A 489 -4.44 -17.19 1.05
CA LEU A 489 -5.47 -17.09 0.00
C LEU A 489 -6.63 -18.05 0.28
N GLY A 490 -6.35 -19.34 0.41
CA GLY A 490 -7.38 -20.32 0.77
C GLY A 490 -7.83 -20.19 2.23
N GLY A 491 -6.90 -19.96 3.16
CA GLY A 491 -7.20 -19.96 4.60
C GLY A 491 -8.02 -18.77 5.09
N PHE A 492 -7.92 -17.62 4.43
CA PHE A 492 -8.57 -16.36 4.80
C PHE A 492 -9.69 -15.94 3.83
N THR A 493 -9.85 -16.57 2.66
CA THR A 493 -11.10 -16.43 1.86
C THR A 493 -12.38 -16.63 2.70
N PRO A 494 -12.41 -17.52 3.72
CA PRO A 494 -13.52 -17.60 4.66
C PRO A 494 -13.86 -16.30 5.41
N TYR A 495 -12.92 -15.38 5.65
CA TYR A 495 -13.17 -14.18 6.45
C TYR A 495 -14.21 -13.23 5.85
N PRO A 496 -14.10 -12.76 4.59
CA PRO A 496 -15.15 -11.96 3.97
C PRO A 496 -16.48 -12.71 3.87
N VAL A 497 -16.46 -14.03 3.62
CA VAL A 497 -17.69 -14.84 3.49
C VAL A 497 -18.43 -14.96 4.83
N MET A 498 -17.72 -15.38 5.88
CA MET A 498 -18.31 -15.61 7.20
C MET A 498 -18.72 -14.30 7.87
N SER A 499 -17.94 -13.23 7.73
CA SER A 499 -18.32 -11.90 8.23
C SER A 499 -19.55 -11.36 7.51
N ALA A 500 -19.64 -11.52 6.19
CA ALA A 500 -20.83 -11.16 5.42
C ALA A 500 -22.08 -11.91 5.92
N MET A 501 -22.00 -13.23 6.07
CA MET A 501 -23.10 -14.07 6.56
C MET A 501 -23.51 -13.77 8.01
N THR A 502 -22.55 -13.39 8.86
CA THR A 502 -22.77 -13.16 10.29
C THR A 502 -23.35 -11.77 10.56
N HIS A 503 -22.80 -10.75 9.91
CA HIS A 503 -23.13 -9.35 10.20
C HIS A 503 -24.26 -8.81 9.31
N PHE A 504 -24.51 -9.45 8.16
CA PHE A 504 -25.53 -9.03 7.21
C PHE A 504 -26.41 -10.23 6.79
N PRO A 505 -27.01 -10.97 7.74
CA PRO A 505 -27.76 -12.19 7.43
C PRO A 505 -28.97 -11.94 6.52
N ASP A 506 -29.55 -10.74 6.57
CA ASP A 506 -30.72 -10.35 5.76
C ASP A 506 -30.41 -10.40 4.25
N ASP A 507 -29.17 -10.15 3.85
CA ASP A 507 -28.74 -10.26 2.44
C ASP A 507 -28.65 -11.73 1.96
N PHE A 508 -28.70 -12.69 2.89
CA PHE A 508 -28.69 -14.13 2.61
C PHE A 508 -30.08 -14.76 2.75
N ALA A 509 -31.09 -13.97 3.10
CA ALA A 509 -32.48 -14.40 3.13
C ALA A 509 -33.07 -14.43 1.70
N PRO A 510 -34.07 -15.30 1.42
CA PRO A 510 -34.77 -15.25 0.15
C PRO A 510 -35.45 -13.89 -0.01
N VAL A 511 -35.17 -13.18 -1.10
CA VAL A 511 -35.93 -11.98 -1.46
C VAL A 511 -37.37 -12.43 -1.70
N PRO A 512 -38.38 -11.85 -1.02
CA PRO A 512 -39.77 -12.16 -1.31
C PRO A 512 -40.02 -11.94 -2.80
N PHE A 513 -40.62 -12.93 -3.47
CA PHE A 513 -41.13 -12.74 -4.83
C PHE A 513 -42.09 -11.55 -4.78
N ILE A 514 -41.68 -10.40 -5.30
CA ILE A 514 -42.63 -9.35 -5.63
C ILE A 514 -43.32 -9.88 -6.87
N GLU A 515 -44.49 -10.49 -6.70
CA GLU A 515 -45.40 -10.71 -7.82
C GLU A 515 -45.57 -9.36 -8.51
N ALA A 516 -45.16 -9.29 -9.77
CA ALA A 516 -45.49 -8.17 -10.62
C ALA A 516 -47.03 -8.12 -10.65
N ALA A 517 -47.61 -7.12 -9.98
CA ALA A 517 -49.03 -6.86 -10.07
C ALA A 517 -49.37 -6.61 -11.55
N GLU A 518 -50.23 -7.47 -12.11
CA GLU A 518 -50.82 -7.33 -13.44
C GLU A 518 -51.59 -6.01 -13.61
#